data_AF-A0A813K348-F1
#
_entry.id   AF-A0A813K348-F1
#
_cell.length_a   1.000
_cell.length_b   1.000
_cell.length_c   1.000
_cell.angle_alpha   90.00
_cell.angle_beta   90.00
_cell.angle_gamma   90.00
#
_symmetry.space_group_name_H-M   'P 1'
#
loop_
_entity.id
_entity.type
_entity.pdbx_description
1 polymer ?
#
loop_
_entity_poly.entity_id
_entity_poly.type
_entity_poly.pdbx_seq_one_letter_code
_entity_poly.pdbx_strand_id
1 'polypeptide(L)'
;MFAAVWRARETERSRLPGPVGKLVAAAKLMGLSWGSAFELRKGDGDTMDVLLSSRGELGHFLREGMRRVCWHRAAERRADMAGLEGAVDVDATVSLLRTRSCEYVHQGILRNILAGSLAFGHRLFKAGILPDDRCRFCSAGCPETALHMFWECPAWQSERGKHSL
;
A
#
# COMPACT_ATOMS: atom_id res chain seq x y z
N MET A 1 0.98 20.54 -31.23
CA MET A 1 -0.33 19.85 -31.40
C MET A 1 -0.96 19.49 -30.05
N PHE A 2 -0.31 18.71 -29.18
CA PHE A 2 -0.87 18.31 -27.87
C PHE A 2 -1.32 19.48 -26.97
N ALA A 3 -0.48 20.50 -26.77
CA ALA A 3 -0.81 21.67 -25.95
C ALA A 3 -2.02 22.47 -26.48
N ALA A 4 -2.23 22.48 -27.80
CA ALA A 4 -3.39 23.15 -28.39
C ALA A 4 -4.69 22.39 -28.09
N VAL A 5 -4.66 21.05 -28.20
CA VAL A 5 -5.79 20.19 -27.82
C VAL A 5 -6.08 20.26 -26.31
N TRP A 6 -5.02 20.37 -25.49
CA TRP A 6 -5.16 20.58 -24.05
C TRP A 6 -5.89 21.88 -23.72
N ARG A 7 -5.42 23.00 -24.28
CA ARG A 7 -6.04 24.33 -24.09
C ARG A 7 -7.50 24.33 -24.54
N ALA A 8 -7.79 23.78 -25.72
CA ALA A 8 -9.17 23.67 -26.22
C ALA A 8 -10.08 22.90 -25.24
N ARG A 9 -9.58 21.83 -24.61
CA ARG A 9 -10.34 21.07 -23.60
C ARG A 9 -10.63 21.89 -22.34
N GLU A 10 -9.67 22.69 -21.86
CA GLU A 10 -9.86 23.55 -20.69
C GLU A 10 -10.86 24.68 -20.96
N THR A 11 -10.80 25.29 -22.14
CA THR A 11 -11.63 26.46 -22.49
C THR A 11 -13.02 26.07 -22.97
N GLU A 12 -13.17 25.01 -23.77
CA GLU A 12 -14.43 24.70 -24.46
C GLU A 12 -15.33 23.71 -23.69
N ARG A 13 -14.95 23.30 -22.46
CA ARG A 13 -15.68 22.30 -21.66
C ARG A 13 -16.03 21.03 -22.45
N SER A 14 -15.23 20.70 -23.47
CA SER A 14 -15.44 19.51 -24.29
C SER A 14 -15.23 18.26 -23.44
N ARG A 15 -16.35 17.61 -23.04
CA ARG A 15 -16.36 16.31 -22.35
C ARG A 15 -16.06 15.14 -23.30
N LEU A 16 -15.72 15.44 -24.57
CA LEU A 16 -15.55 14.41 -25.58
C LEU A 16 -14.39 13.45 -25.22
N PRO A 17 -14.57 12.14 -25.44
CA PRO A 17 -13.59 11.10 -25.13
C PRO A 17 -12.45 11.09 -26.15
N GLY A 18 -11.58 12.11 -26.09
CA GLY A 18 -10.33 12.19 -26.86
C GLY A 18 -9.13 11.63 -26.09
N PRO A 19 -7.95 11.50 -26.74
CA PRO A 19 -6.72 11.05 -26.10
C PRO A 19 -6.35 11.81 -24.82
N VAL A 20 -6.49 13.14 -24.84
CA VAL A 20 -6.27 14.00 -23.67
C VAL A 20 -7.27 13.67 -22.55
N GLY A 21 -8.54 13.43 -22.90
CA GLY A 21 -9.55 13.03 -21.91
C GLY A 21 -9.26 11.69 -21.25
N LYS A 22 -8.76 10.72 -22.03
CA LYS A 22 -8.32 9.42 -21.50
C LYS A 22 -7.10 9.58 -20.58
N LEU A 23 -6.13 10.44 -20.93
CA LEU A 23 -4.97 10.74 -20.08
C LEU A 23 -5.38 11.39 -18.76
N VAL A 24 -6.31 12.36 -18.78
CA VAL A 24 -6.85 12.98 -17.57
C VAL A 24 -7.59 11.96 -16.71
N ALA A 25 -8.42 11.10 -17.32
CA ALA A 25 -9.13 10.05 -16.60
C ALA A 25 -8.16 9.04 -15.96
N ALA A 26 -7.13 8.61 -16.69
CA ALA A 26 -6.10 7.70 -16.19
C ALA A 26 -5.31 8.31 -15.02
N ALA A 27 -4.91 9.58 -15.12
CA ALA A 27 -4.23 10.28 -14.02
C ALA A 27 -5.09 10.29 -12.75
N LYS A 28 -6.39 10.59 -12.87
CA LYS A 28 -7.33 10.57 -11.73
C LYS A 28 -7.43 9.19 -11.06
N LEU A 29 -7.41 8.10 -11.84
CA LEU A 29 -7.43 6.75 -11.28
C LEU A 29 -6.20 6.45 -10.40
N MET A 30 -5.09 7.12 -10.67
CA MET A 30 -3.83 7.02 -9.91
C MET A 30 -3.72 8.10 -8.81
N GLY A 31 -4.79 8.85 -8.53
CA GLY A 31 -4.78 9.92 -7.52
C GLY A 31 -3.96 11.14 -7.95
N LEU A 32 -3.69 11.27 -9.24
CA LEU A 32 -2.94 12.39 -9.82
C LEU A 32 -3.90 13.39 -10.49
N SER A 33 -3.44 14.62 -10.57
CA SER A 33 -4.07 15.68 -11.34
C SER A 33 -3.08 16.28 -12.34
N TRP A 34 -3.59 17.04 -13.30
CA TRP A 34 -2.77 17.80 -14.22
C TRP A 34 -2.83 19.28 -13.83
N GLY A 35 -1.68 19.91 -13.65
CA GLY A 35 -1.56 21.35 -13.41
C GLY A 35 -1.47 22.16 -14.71
N SER A 36 -0.95 21.54 -15.76
CA SER A 36 -0.89 22.08 -17.12
C SER A 36 -0.83 20.93 -18.12
N ALA A 37 -0.66 21.23 -19.41
CA ALA A 37 -0.48 20.20 -20.43
C ALA A 37 0.67 19.23 -20.14
N PHE A 38 1.74 19.70 -19.49
CA PHE A 38 2.95 18.89 -19.31
C PHE A 38 3.29 18.65 -17.84
N GLU A 39 2.47 19.15 -16.91
CA GLU A 39 2.74 19.04 -15.48
C GLU A 39 1.72 18.11 -14.81
N LEU A 40 2.20 16.98 -14.30
CA LEU A 40 1.46 16.10 -13.40
C LEU A 40 1.67 16.53 -11.95
N ARG A 41 0.63 16.39 -11.12
CA ARG A 41 0.66 16.73 -9.69
C ARG A 41 0.13 15.57 -8.84
N LYS A 42 0.85 15.26 -7.76
CA LYS A 42 0.37 14.42 -6.66
C LYS A 42 -0.47 15.26 -5.68
N GLY A 43 -1.27 14.59 -4.85
CA GLY A 43 -2.11 15.24 -3.84
C GLY A 43 -1.35 15.91 -2.69
N ASP A 44 -0.05 15.61 -2.52
CA ASP A 44 0.84 16.20 -1.52
C ASP A 44 1.58 17.45 -2.01
N GLY A 45 1.36 17.86 -3.26
CA GLY A 45 1.99 19.03 -3.85
C GLY A 45 3.20 18.73 -4.74
N ASP A 46 3.69 17.48 -4.77
CA ASP A 46 4.79 17.09 -5.68
C ASP A 46 4.36 17.19 -7.14
N THR A 47 5.18 17.83 -7.97
CA THR A 47 4.91 18.03 -9.39
C THR A 47 5.98 17.39 -10.28
N MET A 48 5.59 16.98 -11.49
CA MET A 48 6.49 16.39 -12.49
C MET A 48 6.22 16.96 -13.87
N ASP A 49 7.26 17.48 -14.52
CA ASP A 49 7.22 17.82 -15.94
C ASP A 49 7.42 16.57 -16.79
N VAL A 50 6.38 16.17 -17.51
CA VAL A 50 6.31 14.95 -18.32
C VAL A 50 7.28 14.98 -19.50
N LEU A 51 7.62 16.16 -20.04
CA LEU A 51 8.54 16.28 -21.18
C LEU A 51 10.01 16.27 -20.75
N LEU A 52 10.31 16.85 -19.59
CA LEU A 52 11.67 16.95 -19.08
C LEU A 52 12.11 15.70 -18.31
N SER A 53 11.16 14.87 -17.89
CA SER A 53 11.43 13.65 -17.14
C SER A 53 11.82 12.48 -18.04
N SER A 54 12.78 11.68 -17.55
CA SER A 54 13.03 10.37 -18.12
C SER A 54 11.82 9.45 -17.93
N ARG A 55 11.73 8.42 -18.77
CA ARG A 55 10.73 7.35 -18.63
C ARG A 55 10.77 6.68 -17.26
N GLY A 56 11.96 6.57 -16.66
CA GLY A 56 12.16 5.96 -15.34
C GLY A 56 11.53 6.80 -14.23
N GLU A 57 11.81 8.10 -14.22
CA GLU A 57 11.25 9.07 -13.26
C GLU A 57 9.73 9.16 -13.37
N LEU A 58 9.22 9.29 -14.60
CA LEU A 58 7.78 9.29 -14.84
C LEU A 58 7.14 7.98 -14.35
N GLY A 59 7.75 6.84 -14.66
CA GLY A 59 7.27 5.54 -14.18
C GLY A 59 7.27 5.43 -12.65
N HIS A 60 8.27 5.99 -11.98
CA HIS A 60 8.33 6.02 -10.51
C HIS A 60 7.20 6.88 -9.94
N PHE A 61 7.04 8.11 -10.45
CA PHE A 61 6.00 9.04 -10.04
C PHE A 61 4.59 8.46 -10.18
N LEU A 62 4.30 7.80 -11.30
CA LEU A 62 3.01 7.13 -11.53
C LEU A 62 2.77 5.96 -10.56
N ARG A 63 3.79 5.14 -10.30
CA ARG A 63 3.69 4.02 -9.36
C ARG A 63 3.50 4.50 -7.91
N GLU A 64 4.11 5.61 -7.53
CA GLU A 64 3.88 6.22 -6.22
C GLU A 64 2.43 6.68 -6.05
N GLY A 65 1.88 7.41 -7.03
CA GLY A 65 0.46 7.82 -7.00
C GLY A 65 -0.47 6.62 -6.87
N MET A 66 -0.27 5.59 -7.69
CA MET A 66 -1.07 4.37 -7.64
C MET A 66 -0.93 3.63 -6.30
N ARG A 67 0.28 3.56 -5.72
CA ARG A 67 0.50 2.96 -4.40
C ARG A 67 -0.34 3.64 -3.32
N ARG A 68 -0.36 4.98 -3.29
CA ARG A 68 -1.17 5.75 -2.33
C ARG A 68 -2.66 5.47 -2.48
N VAL A 69 -3.17 5.44 -3.71
CA VAL A 69 -4.58 5.08 -3.95
C VAL A 69 -4.89 3.67 -3.43
N CYS A 70 -4.01 2.70 -3.68
CA CYS A 70 -4.18 1.35 -3.17
C CYS A 70 -4.16 1.30 -1.64
N TRP A 71 -3.26 2.05 -0.99
CA TRP A 71 -3.16 2.12 0.46
C TRP A 71 -4.38 2.77 1.11
N HIS A 72 -4.87 3.90 0.57
CA HIS A 72 -6.11 4.53 1.02
C HIS A 72 -7.29 3.56 0.95
N ARG A 73 -7.49 2.92 -0.20
CA ARG A 73 -8.58 1.94 -0.37
C ARG A 73 -8.44 0.73 0.55
N ALA A 74 -7.21 0.31 0.81
CA ALA A 74 -6.95 -0.81 1.70
C ALA A 74 -7.35 -0.43 3.13
N ALA A 75 -6.90 0.73 3.62
CA ALA A 75 -7.20 1.22 4.95
C ALA A 75 -8.71 1.49 5.16
N GLU A 76 -9.41 2.03 4.15
CA GLU A 76 -10.87 2.19 4.18
C GLU A 76 -11.62 0.85 4.33
N ARG A 77 -11.12 -0.21 3.71
CA ARG A 77 -11.80 -1.53 3.67
C ARG A 77 -11.38 -2.47 4.79
N ARG A 78 -10.22 -2.23 5.38
CA ARG A 78 -9.54 -3.15 6.31
C ARG A 78 -9.08 -2.39 7.53
N ALA A 79 -9.77 -2.64 8.66
CA ALA A 79 -9.43 -2.01 9.94
C ALA A 79 -7.97 -2.28 10.37
N ASP A 80 -7.39 -3.44 10.00
CA ASP A 80 -5.98 -3.77 10.28
C ASP A 80 -4.96 -3.01 9.42
N MET A 81 -5.43 -2.23 8.45
CA MET A 81 -4.63 -1.40 7.55
C MET A 81 -4.87 0.10 7.76
N ALA A 82 -5.62 0.48 8.80
CA ALA A 82 -5.77 1.88 9.18
C ALA A 82 -4.39 2.51 9.45
N GLY A 83 -4.14 3.69 8.89
CA GLY A 83 -2.87 4.41 8.99
C GLY A 83 -1.99 4.33 7.73
N LEU A 84 -2.26 3.42 6.79
CA LEU A 84 -1.52 3.36 5.52
C LEU A 84 -1.73 4.60 4.63
N GLU A 85 -2.77 5.39 4.90
CA GLU A 85 -3.06 6.68 4.26
C GLU A 85 -1.90 7.69 4.42
N GLY A 86 -1.17 7.61 5.54
CA GLY A 86 -0.10 8.54 5.90
C GLY A 86 1.24 8.33 5.19
N ALA A 87 1.29 7.42 4.21
CA ALA A 87 2.48 6.86 3.56
C ALA A 87 3.21 5.79 4.39
N VAL A 88 3.90 4.90 3.66
CA VAL A 88 4.68 3.79 4.21
C VAL A 88 6.13 3.97 3.79
N ASP A 89 7.04 3.93 4.75
CA ASP A 89 8.46 3.80 4.47
C ASP A 89 8.75 2.36 4.00
N VAL A 90 8.71 2.19 2.67
CA VAL A 90 8.92 0.88 2.04
C VAL A 90 10.34 0.38 2.32
N ASP A 91 11.34 1.25 2.33
CA ASP A 91 12.73 0.84 2.50
C ASP A 91 13.00 0.36 3.92
N ALA A 92 12.48 1.06 4.93
CA ALA A 92 12.49 0.59 6.31
C ALA A 92 11.72 -0.73 6.45
N THR A 93 10.52 -0.81 5.86
CA THR A 93 9.63 -1.99 5.95
C THR A 93 10.27 -3.26 5.38
N VAL A 94 11.03 -3.16 4.28
CA VAL A 94 11.64 -4.31 3.60
C VAL A 94 13.12 -4.50 3.91
N SER A 95 13.71 -3.66 4.77
CA SER A 95 15.15 -3.66 5.09
C SER A 95 15.65 -5.03 5.54
N LEU A 96 14.95 -5.67 6.49
CA LEU A 96 15.28 -7.00 6.99
C LEU A 96 15.20 -8.06 5.88
N LEU A 97 14.16 -7.99 5.03
CA LEU A 97 13.97 -8.90 3.90
C LEU A 97 15.10 -8.77 2.84
N ARG A 98 15.65 -7.57 2.67
CA ARG A 98 16.77 -7.30 1.74
C ARG A 98 18.13 -7.66 2.32
N THR A 99 18.22 -7.96 3.62
CA THR A 99 19.49 -8.24 4.27
C THR A 99 20.01 -9.63 3.89
N ARG A 100 21.30 -9.73 3.55
CA ARG A 100 21.93 -11.00 3.10
C ARG A 100 22.00 -12.08 4.19
N SER A 101 21.91 -11.71 5.46
CA SER A 101 21.91 -12.64 6.59
C SER A 101 20.55 -13.33 6.82
N CYS A 102 19.49 -12.93 6.10
CA CYS A 102 18.18 -13.54 6.24
C CYS A 102 18.13 -14.86 5.46
N GLU A 103 18.10 -15.98 6.20
CA GLU A 103 17.92 -17.32 5.61
C GLU A 103 16.66 -17.41 4.75
N TYR A 104 16.69 -18.25 3.71
CA TYR A 104 15.60 -18.36 2.74
C TYR A 104 14.23 -18.65 3.37
N VAL A 105 14.19 -19.50 4.40
CA VAL A 105 12.94 -19.83 5.13
C VAL A 105 12.39 -18.59 5.84
N HIS A 106 13.25 -17.82 6.52
CA HIS A 106 12.86 -16.57 7.16
C HIS A 106 12.38 -15.52 6.15
N GLN A 107 13.00 -15.44 4.97
CA GLN A 107 12.49 -14.56 3.90
C GLN A 107 11.08 -14.95 3.46
N GLY A 108 10.78 -16.25 3.37
CA GLY A 108 9.43 -16.73 3.08
C GLY A 108 8.41 -16.29 4.14
N ILE A 109 8.78 -16.42 5.42
CA ILE A 109 7.95 -15.97 6.55
C ILE A 109 7.75 -14.44 6.49
N LEU A 110 8.81 -13.67 6.29
CA LEU A 110 8.73 -12.20 6.17
C LEU A 110 7.84 -11.76 5.01
N ARG A 111 7.94 -12.40 3.84
CA ARG A 111 7.05 -12.12 2.70
C ARG A 111 5.59 -12.38 3.07
N ASN A 112 5.30 -13.45 3.81
CA ASN A 112 3.94 -13.74 4.27
C ASN A 112 3.43 -12.70 5.28
N ILE A 113 4.29 -12.26 6.21
CA ILE A 113 3.96 -11.19 7.16
C ILE A 113 3.63 -9.91 6.39
N LEU A 114 4.50 -9.48 5.47
CA LEU A 114 4.33 -8.25 4.68
C LEU A 114 3.10 -8.30 3.75
N ALA A 115 2.78 -9.47 3.20
CA ALA A 115 1.57 -9.67 2.40
C ALA A 115 0.30 -9.76 3.26
N GLY A 116 0.43 -9.85 4.58
CA GLY A 116 -0.67 -10.10 5.50
C GLY A 116 -1.34 -11.46 5.27
N SER A 117 -0.62 -12.46 4.75
CA SER A 117 -1.11 -13.79 4.37
C SER A 117 -1.00 -14.84 5.47
N LEU A 118 -0.75 -14.43 6.72
CA LEU A 118 -0.64 -15.33 7.85
C LEU A 118 -1.97 -16.03 8.15
N ALA A 119 -1.87 -17.35 8.37
CA ALA A 119 -2.99 -18.23 8.64
C ALA A 119 -3.26 -18.36 10.15
N PHE A 120 -3.58 -17.25 10.81
CA PHE A 120 -3.93 -17.26 12.23
C PHE A 120 -5.19 -18.09 12.51
N GLY A 121 -5.30 -18.65 13.71
CA GLY A 121 -6.41 -19.48 14.16
C GLY A 121 -7.79 -18.89 13.87
N HIS A 122 -7.98 -17.58 14.07
CA HIS A 122 -9.24 -16.90 13.75
C HIS A 122 -9.62 -16.93 12.26
N ARG A 123 -8.63 -16.83 11.36
CA ARG A 123 -8.89 -16.95 9.91
C ARG A 123 -9.18 -18.39 9.50
N LEU A 124 -8.47 -19.35 10.09
CA LEU A 124 -8.67 -20.77 9.83
C LEU A 124 -10.00 -21.29 10.36
N PHE A 125 -10.45 -20.81 11.52
CA PHE A 125 -11.79 -21.09 12.06
C PHE A 125 -12.89 -20.54 11.14
N LYS A 126 -12.78 -19.27 10.70
CA LYS A 126 -13.69 -18.69 9.72
C LYS A 126 -13.72 -19.45 8.38
N ALA A 127 -12.61 -20.09 8.02
CA ALA A 127 -12.52 -20.95 6.83
C ALA A 127 -13.03 -22.39 7.06
N GLY A 128 -13.49 -22.74 8.26
CA GLY A 128 -13.97 -24.08 8.62
C GLY A 128 -12.86 -25.12 8.76
N ILE A 129 -11.59 -24.70 8.84
CA ILE A 129 -10.43 -25.60 8.94
C ILE A 129 -10.18 -26.00 10.40
N LEU A 130 -10.43 -25.08 11.34
CA LEU A 130 -10.28 -25.32 12.77
C LEU A 130 -11.63 -25.38 13.48
N PRO A 131 -11.75 -26.12 14.59
CA PRO A 131 -13.00 -26.22 15.36
C PRO A 131 -13.30 -24.97 16.21
N ASP A 132 -12.28 -24.19 16.55
CA ASP A 132 -12.39 -22.92 17.27
C ASP A 132 -11.27 -21.97 16.84
N ASP A 133 -11.38 -20.70 17.23
CA ASP A 133 -10.39 -19.66 16.95
C ASP A 133 -9.47 -19.33 18.13
N ARG A 134 -9.48 -20.11 19.21
CA ARG A 134 -8.76 -19.76 20.44
C ARG A 134 -7.25 -19.82 20.21
N CYS A 135 -6.54 -18.86 20.81
CA CYS A 135 -5.09 -18.86 20.84
C CYS A 135 -4.57 -20.13 21.52
N ARG A 136 -3.68 -20.84 20.82
CA ARG A 136 -3.06 -22.08 21.35
C ARG A 136 -1.82 -21.83 22.19
N PHE A 137 -1.30 -20.61 22.15
CA PHE A 137 -0.04 -20.25 22.80
C PHE A 137 -0.25 -19.69 24.21
N CYS A 138 -1.41 -19.09 24.49
CA CYS A 138 -1.72 -18.54 25.81
C CYS A 138 -3.01 -19.14 26.39
N SER A 139 -3.16 -19.02 27.71
CA SER A 139 -4.33 -19.53 28.44
C SER A 139 -5.47 -18.52 28.56
N ALA A 140 -5.42 -17.38 27.85
CA ALA A 140 -6.41 -16.31 27.98
C ALA A 140 -7.75 -16.63 27.28
N GLY A 141 -7.82 -17.68 26.46
CA GLY A 141 -9.05 -18.10 25.77
C GLY A 141 -9.55 -17.12 24.71
N CYS A 142 -8.76 -16.11 24.35
CA CYS A 142 -9.09 -15.12 23.32
C CYS A 142 -8.78 -15.66 21.90
N PRO A 143 -9.39 -15.08 20.85
CA PRO A 143 -9.10 -15.45 19.47
C PRO A 143 -7.64 -15.23 19.06
N GLU A 144 -7.07 -16.16 18.32
CA GLU A 144 -5.76 -16.05 17.68
C GLU A 144 -5.86 -15.12 16.47
N THR A 145 -5.70 -13.81 16.70
CA THR A 145 -5.66 -12.78 15.66
C THR A 145 -4.23 -12.27 15.45
N ALA A 146 -4.00 -11.51 14.38
CA ALA A 146 -2.72 -10.83 14.15
C ALA A 146 -2.37 -9.87 15.30
N LEU A 147 -3.35 -9.09 15.76
CA LEU A 147 -3.19 -8.16 16.88
C LEU A 147 -2.79 -8.90 18.15
N HIS A 148 -3.52 -9.99 18.45
CA HIS A 148 -3.21 -10.82 19.60
C HIS A 148 -1.79 -11.39 19.51
N MET A 149 -1.45 -12.06 18.41
CA MET A 149 -0.16 -12.74 18.26
C MET A 149 1.02 -11.76 18.31
N PHE A 150 0.91 -10.60 17.67
CA PHE A 150 2.02 -9.67 17.56
C PHE A 150 2.15 -8.68 18.71
N TRP A 151 1.07 -8.35 19.40
CA TRP A 151 1.09 -7.23 20.35
C TRP A 151 0.61 -7.58 21.75
N GLU A 152 -0.38 -8.47 21.88
CA GLU A 152 -1.08 -8.68 23.15
C GLU A 152 -0.74 -10.00 23.84
N CYS A 153 -0.40 -11.03 23.07
CA CYS A 153 -0.29 -12.40 23.56
C CYS A 153 0.82 -12.50 24.63
N PRO A 154 0.50 -12.98 25.85
CA PRO A 154 1.47 -13.11 26.93
C PRO A 154 2.59 -14.10 26.60
N ALA A 155 2.30 -15.14 25.80
CA ALA A 155 3.27 -16.16 25.42
C ALA A 155 4.49 -15.59 24.68
N TRP A 156 4.31 -14.46 23.98
CA TRP A 156 5.35 -13.78 23.20
C TRP A 156 5.89 -12.52 23.87
N GLN A 157 5.51 -12.25 25.13
CA GLN A 157 5.93 -11.04 25.84
C GLN A 157 7.45 -10.98 26.02
N SER A 158 8.11 -12.12 26.28
CA SER A 158 9.57 -12.20 26.42
C SER A 158 10.28 -11.77 25.14
N GLU A 159 9.79 -12.18 23.96
CA GLU A 159 10.38 -11.82 22.67
C GLU A 159 10.18 -10.33 22.35
N ARG A 160 8.99 -9.77 22.63
CA ARG A 160 8.75 -8.32 22.47
C ARG A 160 9.65 -7.48 23.38
N GLY A 161 9.87 -7.95 24.61
CA GLY A 161 10.75 -7.29 25.57
C GLY A 161 12.21 -7.16 25.10
N LYS A 162 12.70 -8.09 24.28
CA LYS A 162 14.07 -8.04 23.73
C LYS A 162 14.28 -6.94 22.67
N HIS A 163 13.20 -6.53 22.03
CA HIS A 163 13.22 -5.62 20.87
C HIS A 163 12.41 -4.34 21.11
N SER A 164 12.10 -4.04 22.38
CA SER A 164 11.51 -2.77 22.78
C SER A 164 12.57 -1.67 22.54
N LEU A 165 12.29 -0.74 21.63
CA LEU A 165 13.10 0.47 21.43
C LEU A 165 12.95 1.42 22.62
#